data_AF-A0A3C0QKP3-F1
#
_entry.id   AF-A0A3C0QKP3-F1
#
_cell.length_a   1.000
_cell.length_b   1.000
_cell.length_c   1.000
_cell.angle_alpha   90.00
_cell.angle_beta   90.00
_cell.angle_gamma   90.00
#
_symmetry.space_group_name_H-M   'P 1'
#
loop_
_entity.id
_entity.type
_entity.pdbx_description
1 polymer ?
#
loop_
_entity_poly.entity_id
_entity_poly.type
_entity_poly.pdbx_seq_one_letter_code
_entity_poly.pdbx_strand_id
1 'polypeptide(L)' 'VEIGGKTKFVCVDGPEFDGQEVNFDLLISRQKMYCDDEKVCYDLHEEECRCKK' A
#
# COMPACT_ATOMS: atom_id res chain seq x y z
N VAL A 1 -8.68 5.20 4.60
CA VAL A 1 -9.41 4.81 3.37
C VAL A 1 -10.71 5.57 3.31
N GLU A 2 -11.24 5.84 2.13
CA GLU A 2 -12.55 6.50 1.99
C GLU A 2 -13.59 5.45 1.63
N ILE A 3 -14.65 5.37 2.44
CA ILE A 3 -15.81 4.50 2.22
C ILE A 3 -17.06 5.37 2.36
N GLY A 4 -17.90 5.40 1.32
CA GLY A 4 -19.15 6.18 1.31
C GLY A 4 -18.93 7.67 1.59
N GLY A 5 -17.82 8.24 1.10
CA GLY A 5 -17.44 9.65 1.34
C GLY A 5 -16.92 9.97 2.75
N LYS A 6 -16.63 8.96 3.58
CA LYS A 6 -16.08 9.15 4.93
C LYS A 6 -14.69 8.54 5.04
N THR A 7 -13.78 9.26 5.68
CA THR A 7 -12.46 8.72 6.03
C THR A 7 -12.59 7.73 7.18
N LYS A 8 -12.00 6.55 7.01
CA LYS A 8 -11.94 5.44 7.97
C LYS A 8 -10.51 4.93 8.12
N PHE A 9 -10.21 4.32 9.26
CA PHE A 9 -8.93 3.67 9.54
C PHE A 9 -9.07 2.16 9.42
N VAL A 10 -8.42 1.55 8.42
CA VAL A 10 -8.58 0.11 8.11
C VAL A 10 -8.22 -0.80 9.29
N CYS A 11 -7.16 -0.47 10.03
CA CYS A 11 -6.69 -1.28 11.15
C CYS A 11 -7.60 -1.24 12.40
N VAL A 12 -8.61 -0.36 12.41
CA VAL A 12 -9.56 -0.22 13.53
C VAL A 12 -11.00 -0.47 13.05
N ASP A 13 -11.38 0.14 11.93
CA ASP A 13 -12.73 0.08 11.35
C ASP A 13 -12.91 -1.07 10.34
N GLY A 14 -11.85 -1.77 9.95
CA GLY A 14 -11.84 -2.78 8.88
C GLY A 14 -11.30 -4.15 9.34
N PRO A 15 -10.78 -5.01 8.43
CA PRO A 15 -10.34 -4.73 7.05
C PRO A 15 -11.44 -4.87 5.97
N GLU A 16 -12.60 -5.41 6.32
CA GLU A 16 -13.70 -5.71 5.40
C GLU A 16 -14.69 -4.55 5.29
N PHE A 17 -15.07 -4.17 4.07
CA PHE A 17 -16.02 -3.11 3.76
C PHE A 17 -16.90 -3.52 2.57
N ASP A 18 -18.05 -2.87 2.41
CA ASP A 18 -18.82 -2.98 1.17
C ASP A 18 -17.99 -2.41 0.01
N GLY A 19 -17.57 -3.28 -0.90
CA GLY A 19 -16.74 -2.91 -2.04
C GLY A 19 -17.38 -1.83 -2.92
N GLN A 20 -18.72 -1.75 -2.98
CA GLN A 20 -19.39 -0.71 -3.78
C GLN A 20 -19.24 0.69 -3.17
N GLU A 21 -18.98 0.78 -1.87
CA GLU A 21 -18.79 2.06 -1.18
C GLU A 21 -17.31 2.49 -1.11
N VAL A 22 -16.36 1.62 -1.48
CA VAL A 22 -14.93 1.91 -1.41
C VAL A 22 -14.49 2.81 -2.57
N ASN A 23 -13.80 3.90 -2.26
CA ASN A 23 -13.09 4.70 -3.26
C ASN A 23 -11.77 4.00 -3.67
N PHE A 24 -11.83 3.18 -4.73
CA PHE A 24 -10.68 2.42 -5.21
C PHE A 24 -9.59 3.29 -5.85
N ASP A 25 -9.95 4.39 -6.53
CA ASP A 25 -8.97 5.28 -7.15
C ASP A 25 -8.05 5.90 -6.09
N LEU A 26 -8.64 6.40 -5.00
CA LEU A 26 -7.89 6.92 -3.85
C LEU A 26 -7.08 5.81 -3.17
N LEU A 27 -7.64 4.61 -3.01
CA LEU A 27 -6.95 3.48 -2.40
C LEU A 27 -5.69 3.08 -3.20
N ILE A 28 -5.80 2.95 -4.52
CA ILE A 28 -4.70 2.57 -5.41
C ILE A 28 -3.65 3.68 -5.47
N SER A 29 -4.06 4.95 -5.56
CA SER A 29 -3.15 6.10 -5.50
C SER A 29 -2.28 6.06 -4.24
N ARG A 30 -2.89 5.83 -3.07
CA ARG A 30 -2.17 5.78 -1.79
C ARG A 30 -1.21 4.60 -1.68
N GLN A 31 -1.56 3.44 -2.24
CA GLN A 31 -0.69 2.26 -2.23
C GLN A 31 0.58 2.49 -3.07
N LYS A 32 0.51 3.31 -4.11
CA LYS A 32 1.66 3.59 -4.99
C LYS A 32 2.66 4.59 -4.42
N MET A 33 2.39 5.17 -3.24
CA MET A 33 3.19 6.26 -2.67
C MET A 33 4.68 5.89 -2.48
N TYR A 34 4.98 4.63 -2.17
CA TYR A 34 6.33 4.19 -1.83
C TYR A 34 6.95 3.22 -2.85
N CYS A 35 6.33 3.01 -4.02
CA CYS A 35 6.84 2.04 -4.99
C CYS A 35 8.28 2.31 -5.44
N ASP A 36 8.69 3.58 -5.55
CA ASP A 36 10.06 3.95 -5.91
C ASP A 36 11.04 3.59 -4.79
N ASP A 37 10.71 3.90 -3.53
CA ASP A 37 11.52 3.56 -2.37
C ASP A 37 11.59 2.04 -2.15
N GLU A 38 10.46 1.34 -2.32
CA GLU A 38 10.37 -0.12 -2.27
C GLU A 38 11.31 -0.77 -3.29
N LYS A 39 11.34 -0.23 -4.52
CA LYS A 39 12.25 -0.69 -5.56
C LYS A 39 13.71 -0.48 -5.18
N VAL A 40 14.06 0.72 -4.71
CA VAL A 40 15.45 1.02 -4.27
C VAL A 40 15.87 0.07 -3.13
N CYS A 41 15.00 -0.13 -2.13
CA CYS A 41 15.28 -1.06 -1.03
C CYS A 41 15.49 -2.50 -1.52
N TYR A 42 14.66 -2.93 -2.46
CA TYR A 42 14.76 -4.27 -3.04
C TYR A 42 16.06 -4.46 -3.83
N ASP A 43 16.41 -3.51 -4.70
CA ASP A 43 17.63 -3.55 -5.52
C ASP A 43 18.89 -3.54 -4.63
N LEU A 44 18.91 -2.70 -3.59
CA LEU A 44 20.00 -2.68 -2.59
C LEU A 44 20.11 -4.02 -1.85
N HIS A 45 18.98 -4.59 -1.42
CA HIS A 45 18.96 -5.87 -0.75
C HIS A 45 19.49 -7.01 -1.65
N GLU A 46 19.13 -7.01 -2.94
CA GLU A 46 19.63 -8.00 -3.91
C GLU A 46 21.15 -7.89 -4.08
N GLU A 47 21.68 -6.67 -4.25
CA GLU A 47 23.12 -6.41 -4.39
C GLU A 47 23.90 -6.79 -3.11
N GLU A 48 23.42 -6.40 -1.93
CA GLU A 48 24.05 -6.76 -0.64
C GLU A 48 24.03 -8.27 -0.36
N CYS A 49 22.92 -8.96 -0.68
CA CYS A 49 22.80 -10.40 -0.48
C CYS A 49 23.57 -11.22 -1.53
N ARG A 50 23.81 -10.67 -2.73
CA ARG A 50 24.64 -11.32 -3.76
C ARG A 50 26.08 -11.57 -3.30
N CYS A 51 26.64 -10.74 -2.42
CA CYS A 51 27.97 -10.94 -1.85
C CYS A 51 28.04 -12.00 -0.72
N LYS A 52 26.93 -12.64 -0.35
CA LYS A 52 26.89 -13.68 0.70
C LYS A 52 26.69 -15.11 0.17
N LYS A 53 26.79 -15.33 -1.15
CA LYS A 53 26.78 -16.66 -1.77
C LYS A 53 28.16 -17.08 -2.23
#